data_AF-A0A7X8PLD8-F1
#
_entry.id   AF-A0A7X8PLD8-F1
#
_cell.length_a   1.000
_cell.length_b   1.000
_cell.length_c   1.000
_cell.angle_alpha   90.00
_cell.angle_beta   90.00
_cell.angle_gamma   90.00
#
_symmetry.space_group_name_H-M   'P 1'
#
loop_
_entity.id
_entity.type
_entity.pdbx_description
1 polymer ?
#
loop_
_entity_poly.entity_id
_entity_poly.type
_entity_poly.pdbx_seq_one_letter_code
_entity_poly.pdbx_strand_id
1 'polypeptide(L)'
;MNLKILTLMVSALFLLFGCESIGRKKIPCNDIEVFTRFRREISILQDKSLYPDSERKFRAARVLYQNVDFSFARDTELLVRIFGTGDVKRAKVLDNDSLVFLYSWENEYIRFAFMGVGDVITHSEVKNDKIRK
;
A
#
# COMPACT_ATOMS: atom_id res chain seq x y z
N MET A 1 46.72 -8.47 -34.18
CA MET A 1 45.97 -8.96 -33.00
C MET A 1 44.72 -8.11 -32.88
N ASN A 2 43.54 -8.71 -33.12
CA ASN A 2 42.36 -8.01 -33.63
C ASN A 2 41.50 -7.37 -32.52
N LEU A 3 41.30 -6.06 -32.64
CA LEU A 3 40.50 -5.18 -31.77
C LEU A 3 39.00 -5.56 -31.68
N LYS A 4 38.54 -6.51 -32.50
CA LYS A 4 37.14 -6.94 -32.60
C LYS A 4 36.69 -7.92 -31.50
N ILE A 5 37.61 -8.45 -30.69
CA ILE A 5 37.27 -9.42 -29.63
C ILE A 5 36.92 -8.71 -28.31
N LEU A 6 37.32 -7.44 -28.14
CA LEU A 6 37.09 -6.70 -26.89
C LEU A 6 35.64 -6.20 -26.72
N THR A 7 34.88 -6.07 -27.81
CA THR A 7 33.50 -5.54 -27.79
C THR A 7 32.42 -6.57 -27.47
N LEU A 8 32.76 -7.86 -27.35
CA LEU A 8 31.79 -8.94 -27.10
C LEU A 8 31.60 -9.28 -25.60
N MET A 9 32.37 -8.65 -24.71
CA MET A 9 32.35 -8.94 -23.26
C MET A 9 31.64 -7.88 -22.40
N VAL A 10 31.09 -6.81 -22.98
CA VAL A 10 30.44 -5.72 -22.22
C VAL A 10 28.91 -5.82 -22.19
N SER A 11 28.31 -6.63 -23.05
CA SER A 11 26.84 -6.79 -23.13
C SER A 11 26.23 -7.70 -22.06
N ALA A 12 27.04 -8.40 -21.26
CA ALA A 12 26.54 -9.31 -20.22
C ALA A 12 26.28 -8.64 -18.86
N LEU A 13 26.75 -7.40 -18.62
CA LEU A 13 26.58 -6.74 -17.32
C LEU A 13 25.27 -5.95 -17.15
N PHE A 14 24.49 -5.75 -18.22
CA PHE A 14 23.24 -4.98 -18.16
C PHE A 14 21.97 -5.82 -17.95
N LEU A 15 22.09 -7.15 -17.81
CA LEU A 15 20.94 -8.04 -17.59
C LEU A 15 20.63 -8.30 -16.10
N LEU A 16 21.34 -7.68 -15.15
CA LEU A 16 21.11 -7.88 -13.70
C LEU A 16 20.20 -6.84 -13.04
N PHE A 17 19.67 -5.85 -13.76
CA PHE A 17 18.61 -4.97 -13.24
C PHE A 17 17.19 -5.50 -13.48
N GLY A 18 17.07 -6.69 -14.06
CA GLY A 18 15.81 -7.45 -14.15
C GLY A 18 15.71 -8.54 -13.09
N CYS A 19 16.24 -8.32 -11.89
CA CYS A 19 15.90 -9.19 -10.78
C CYS A 19 14.49 -8.81 -10.37
N GLU A 20 13.50 -9.50 -10.95
CA GLU A 20 12.19 -9.66 -10.33
C GLU A 20 12.42 -9.79 -8.84
N SER A 21 11.97 -8.79 -8.09
CA SER A 21 12.04 -8.81 -6.65
C SER A 21 11.42 -10.13 -6.23
N ILE A 22 12.25 -11.06 -5.75
CA ILE A 22 11.81 -12.21 -4.96
C ILE A 22 10.84 -11.61 -3.97
N GLY A 23 9.54 -11.79 -4.23
CA GLY A 23 8.49 -10.93 -3.69
C GLY A 23 8.62 -10.96 -2.19
N ARG A 24 9.12 -9.88 -1.60
CA ARG A 24 9.30 -9.81 -0.15
C ARG A 24 7.92 -10.04 0.42
N LYS A 25 7.75 -11.17 1.11
CA LYS A 25 6.45 -11.58 1.64
C LYS A 25 5.90 -10.42 2.47
N LYS A 26 4.72 -9.92 2.11
CA LYS A 26 4.07 -8.86 2.86
C LYS A 26 3.79 -9.34 4.28
N ILE A 27 3.94 -8.44 5.24
CA ILE A 27 3.69 -8.72 6.66
C ILE A 27 2.18 -8.66 6.88
N PRO A 28 1.54 -9.67 7.50
CA PRO A 28 0.12 -9.59 7.85
C PRO A 28 -0.17 -8.33 8.69
N CYS A 29 -1.24 -7.60 8.38
CA CYS A 29 -1.58 -6.33 9.05
C CYS A 29 -1.79 -6.45 10.56
N ASN A 30 -2.15 -7.64 11.05
CA ASN A 30 -2.33 -7.96 12.46
C ASN A 30 -1.03 -8.32 13.19
N ASP A 31 0.10 -8.44 12.48
CA ASP A 31 1.40 -8.71 13.08
C ASP A 31 1.90 -7.46 13.85
N ILE A 32 2.43 -7.68 15.05
CA ILE A 32 2.97 -6.61 15.89
C ILE A 32 4.16 -5.89 15.23
N GLU A 33 4.90 -6.56 14.33
CA GLU A 33 6.00 -5.96 13.58
C GLU A 33 5.50 -4.76 12.75
N VAL A 34 4.26 -4.77 12.25
CA VAL A 34 3.69 -3.68 11.44
C VAL A 34 3.76 -2.34 12.18
N PHE A 35 3.38 -2.34 13.46
CA PHE A 35 3.34 -1.13 14.27
C PHE A 35 4.73 -0.61 14.66
N THR A 36 5.72 -1.49 14.69
CA THR A 36 7.11 -1.12 15.00
C THR A 36 7.82 -0.62 13.75
N ARG A 37 7.70 -1.38 12.66
CA ARG A 37 8.42 -1.16 11.40
C ARG A 37 7.87 -0.02 10.56
N PHE A 38 6.54 0.17 10.57
CA PHE A 38 5.86 1.21 9.79
C PHE A 38 5.28 2.31 10.68
N ARG A 39 5.86 2.50 11.88
CA ARG A 39 5.40 3.51 12.86
C ARG A 39 5.29 4.89 12.25
N ARG A 40 6.26 5.27 11.42
CA ARG A 40 6.29 6.59 10.77
C ARG A 40 5.14 6.75 9.79
N GLU A 41 4.94 5.77 8.92
CA GLU A 41 3.88 5.76 7.91
C GLU A 41 2.51 5.80 8.58
N ILE A 42 2.28 4.97 9.61
CA ILE A 42 1.06 4.97 10.42
C ILE A 42 0.82 6.35 11.03
N SER A 43 1.86 6.96 11.63
CA SER A 43 1.71 8.31 12.22
C SER A 43 1.34 9.38 11.20
N ILE A 44 1.82 9.25 9.96
CA ILE A 44 1.47 10.17 8.85
C ILE A 44 0.01 9.97 8.43
N LEU A 45 -0.47 8.73 8.33
CA LEU A 45 -1.86 8.45 7.97
C LEU A 45 -2.83 8.94 9.05
N GLN A 46 -2.44 8.82 10.32
CA GLN A 46 -3.22 9.29 11.47
C GLN A 46 -3.20 10.82 11.67
N ASP A 47 -2.29 11.54 11.00
CA ASP A 47 -2.16 12.99 11.14
C ASP A 47 -3.37 13.71 10.56
N LYS A 48 -4.17 14.33 11.44
CA LYS A 48 -5.39 15.08 11.07
C LYS A 48 -5.10 16.44 10.45
N SER A 49 -3.87 16.95 10.54
CA SER A 49 -3.48 18.21 9.90
C SER A 49 -3.19 18.05 8.41
N LEU A 50 -3.03 16.81 7.94
CA LEU A 50 -2.75 16.48 6.55
C LEU A 50 -4.02 15.97 5.86
N TYR A 51 -4.31 16.53 4.68
CA TYR A 51 -5.42 16.06 3.85
C TYR A 51 -5.13 14.68 3.22
N PRO A 52 -6.15 13.84 2.99
CA PRO A 52 -6.00 12.52 2.36
C PRO A 52 -5.35 12.56 0.96
N ASP A 53 -5.50 13.67 0.25
CA ASP A 53 -4.94 13.93 -1.08
C ASP A 53 -3.54 14.59 -1.03
N SER A 54 -2.89 14.61 0.14
CA SER A 54 -1.52 15.08 0.26
C SER A 54 -0.51 14.03 -0.20
N GLU A 55 0.56 14.49 -0.86
CA GLU A 55 1.68 13.63 -1.27
C GLU A 55 2.22 12.78 -0.12
N ARG A 56 2.28 13.37 1.07
CA ARG A 56 2.83 12.73 2.26
C ARG A 56 1.98 11.54 2.71
N LYS A 57 0.65 11.69 2.79
CA LYS A 57 -0.26 10.57 3.10
C LYS A 57 -0.24 9.53 2.00
N PHE A 58 -0.26 9.95 0.74
CA PHE A 58 -0.17 9.04 -0.40
C PHE A 58 1.10 8.18 -0.37
N ARG A 59 2.28 8.78 -0.13
CA ARG A 59 3.55 8.04 -0.02
C ARG A 59 3.55 7.07 1.16
N ALA A 60 3.02 7.46 2.32
CA ALA A 60 2.89 6.58 3.48
C ALA A 60 1.96 5.38 3.19
N ALA A 61 0.80 5.65 2.58
CA ALA A 61 -0.13 4.62 2.13
C ALA A 61 0.52 3.66 1.13
N ARG A 62 1.36 4.17 0.20
CA ARG A 62 2.08 3.36 -0.78
C ARG A 62 3.07 2.39 -0.13
N VAL A 63 3.77 2.83 0.90
CA VAL A 63 4.66 1.95 1.67
C VAL A 63 3.87 0.81 2.33
N LEU A 64 2.73 1.11 2.96
CA LEU A 64 1.88 0.07 3.55
C LEU A 64 1.32 -0.87 2.48
N TYR A 65 0.81 -0.36 1.37
CA TYR A 65 0.32 -1.16 0.24
C TYR A 65 1.37 -2.17 -0.25
N GLN A 66 2.63 -1.76 -0.36
CA GLN A 66 3.72 -2.59 -0.87
C GLN A 66 4.18 -3.64 0.12
N ASN A 67 4.09 -3.38 1.43
CA ASN A 67 4.76 -4.19 2.45
C ASN A 67 3.82 -4.89 3.45
N VAL A 68 2.54 -4.51 3.51
CA VAL A 68 1.57 -5.03 4.48
C VAL A 68 0.43 -5.74 3.75
N ASP A 69 0.09 -6.93 4.24
CA ASP A 69 -1.02 -7.75 3.75
C ASP A 69 -2.27 -7.52 4.59
N PHE A 70 -3.29 -6.94 3.98
CA PHE A 70 -4.56 -6.61 4.62
C PHE A 70 -5.63 -7.70 4.45
N SER A 71 -5.33 -8.79 3.73
CA SER A 71 -6.26 -9.89 3.45
C SER A 71 -6.84 -10.53 4.72
N PHE A 72 -6.14 -10.38 5.85
CA PHE A 72 -6.53 -10.92 7.16
C PHE A 72 -6.86 -9.84 8.19
N ALA A 73 -7.21 -8.62 7.78
CA ALA A 73 -7.76 -7.64 8.71
C ALA A 73 -9.06 -8.20 9.28
N ARG A 74 -9.16 -8.32 10.62
CA ARG A 74 -10.30 -9.01 11.28
C ARG A 74 -11.24 -8.07 12.00
N ASP A 75 -10.76 -6.91 12.43
CA ASP A 75 -11.54 -5.97 13.23
C ASP A 75 -11.28 -4.52 12.86
N THR A 76 -12.27 -3.67 13.16
CA THR A 76 -12.23 -2.23 12.91
C THR A 76 -11.23 -1.49 13.80
N GLU A 77 -10.92 -2.01 14.99
CA GLU A 77 -9.93 -1.43 15.91
C GLU A 77 -8.52 -1.43 15.28
N LEU A 78 -8.14 -2.52 14.63
CA LEU A 78 -6.90 -2.64 13.86
C LEU A 78 -6.81 -1.56 12.79
N LEU A 79 -7.91 -1.32 12.06
CA LEU A 79 -7.94 -0.28 11.03
C LEU A 79 -7.74 1.11 11.64
N VAL A 80 -8.40 1.41 12.76
CA VAL A 80 -8.22 2.68 13.47
C VAL A 80 -6.78 2.84 13.95
N ARG A 81 -6.13 1.77 14.42
CA ARG A 81 -4.73 1.80 14.84
C ARG A 81 -3.74 2.02 13.70
N ILE A 82 -4.10 1.69 12.46
CA ILE A 82 -3.24 1.87 11.28
C ILE A 82 -3.53 3.19 10.56
N PHE A 83 -4.80 3.50 10.33
CA PHE A 83 -5.25 4.61 9.48
C PHE A 83 -5.82 5.79 10.27
N GLY A 84 -6.19 5.58 11.54
CA GLY A 84 -6.96 6.54 12.31
C GLY A 84 -8.42 6.61 11.87
N THR A 85 -9.13 7.63 12.34
CA THR A 85 -10.57 7.84 12.04
C THR A 85 -10.84 9.02 11.12
N GLY A 86 -9.81 9.80 10.77
CA GLY A 86 -10.00 11.06 10.03
C GLY A 86 -10.37 10.85 8.56
N ASP A 87 -9.82 9.80 7.95
CA ASP A 87 -9.86 9.62 6.49
C ASP A 87 -10.84 8.54 6.04
N VAL A 88 -11.54 7.91 6.98
CA VAL A 88 -12.49 6.83 6.68
C VAL A 88 -13.75 7.38 6.04
N LYS A 89 -14.17 6.77 4.93
CA LYS A 89 -15.44 7.05 4.25
C LYS A 89 -16.26 5.77 4.15
N ARG A 90 -17.57 5.86 4.31
CA ARG A 90 -18.48 4.76 3.98
C ARG A 90 -18.83 4.84 2.50
N ALA A 91 -18.59 3.76 1.76
CA ALA A 91 -18.90 3.68 0.33
C ALA A 91 -19.21 2.24 -0.07
N LYS A 92 -19.80 2.05 -1.26
CA LYS A 92 -19.98 0.73 -1.86
C LYS A 92 -18.77 0.34 -2.70
N VAL A 93 -18.26 -0.86 -2.46
CA VAL A 93 -17.14 -1.46 -3.19
C VAL A 93 -17.52 -2.89 -3.51
N LEU A 94 -17.45 -3.28 -4.79
CA LEU A 94 -17.95 -4.59 -5.25
C LEU A 94 -19.38 -4.85 -4.74
N ASP A 95 -20.24 -3.83 -4.80
CA ASP A 95 -21.62 -3.80 -4.28
C ASP A 95 -21.81 -3.98 -2.77
N ASN A 96 -20.72 -4.09 -2.00
CA ASN A 96 -20.73 -4.26 -0.54
C ASN A 96 -20.46 -2.94 0.19
N ASP A 97 -21.17 -2.71 1.30
CA ASP A 97 -20.91 -1.56 2.17
C ASP A 97 -19.53 -1.71 2.82
N SER A 98 -18.70 -0.68 2.68
CA SER A 98 -17.28 -0.73 3.01
C SER A 98 -16.81 0.50 3.77
N LEU A 99 -15.85 0.28 4.67
CA LEU A 99 -14.98 1.33 5.19
C LEU A 99 -13.83 1.54 4.21
N VAL A 100 -13.72 2.75 3.67
CA VAL A 100 -12.78 3.09 2.61
C VAL A 100 -11.82 4.16 3.08
N PHE A 101 -10.53 3.88 2.97
CA PHE A 101 -9.44 4.83 3.11
C PHE A 101 -8.84 5.06 1.73
N LEU A 102 -8.96 6.29 1.22
CA LEU A 102 -8.52 6.66 -0.12
C LEU A 102 -7.50 7.78 -0.04
N TYR A 103 -6.30 7.51 -0.53
CA TYR A 103 -5.22 8.47 -0.61
C TYR A 103 -4.87 8.68 -2.06
N SER A 104 -4.81 9.94 -2.51
CA SER A 104 -4.53 10.29 -3.90
C SER A 104 -3.43 11.31 -3.99
N TRP A 105 -2.62 11.24 -5.03
CA TRP A 105 -1.66 12.28 -5.37
C TRP A 105 -1.46 12.29 -6.87
N GLU A 106 -1.47 13.50 -7.47
CA GLU A 106 -1.42 13.68 -8.91
C GLU A 106 -2.50 12.86 -9.65
N ASN A 107 -2.12 11.88 -10.49
CA ASN A 107 -3.06 11.02 -11.23
C ASN A 107 -3.22 9.63 -10.63
N GLU A 108 -2.71 9.38 -9.43
CA GLU A 108 -2.71 8.05 -8.82
C GLU A 108 -3.52 8.03 -7.53
N TYR A 109 -4.03 6.85 -7.18
CA TYR A 109 -4.69 6.63 -5.90
C TYR A 109 -4.34 5.26 -5.31
N ILE A 110 -4.38 5.20 -3.99
CA ILE A 110 -4.35 3.97 -3.21
C ILE A 110 -5.62 3.91 -2.37
N ARG A 111 -6.36 2.82 -2.55
CA ARG A 111 -7.61 2.55 -1.83
C ARG A 111 -7.45 1.29 -0.99
N PHE A 112 -7.74 1.41 0.30
CA PHE A 112 -7.96 0.30 1.21
C PHE A 112 -9.45 0.27 1.54
N ALA A 113 -10.14 -0.77 1.11
CA ALA A 113 -11.56 -0.97 1.37
C ALA A 113 -11.76 -2.24 2.20
N PHE A 114 -12.54 -2.12 3.27
CA PHE A 114 -12.82 -3.20 4.21
C PHE A 114 -14.32 -3.39 4.34
N MET A 115 -14.79 -4.60 4.05
CA MET A 115 -16.20 -5.01 4.11
C MET A 115 -16.41 -5.85 5.35
N GLY A 116 -17.57 -5.73 5.98
CA GLY A 116 -17.82 -6.37 7.25
C GLY A 116 -19.20 -6.12 7.82
N VAL A 117 -19.47 -6.73 8.98
CA VAL A 117 -20.71 -6.56 9.74
C VAL A 117 -20.33 -6.14 11.17
N GLY A 118 -20.86 -5.01 11.62
CA GLY A 118 -20.45 -4.41 12.89
C GLY A 118 -18.96 -4.10 12.91
N ASP A 119 -18.25 -4.64 13.90
CA ASP A 119 -16.80 -4.49 14.05
C ASP A 119 -15.98 -5.60 13.41
N VAL A 120 -16.61 -6.58 12.76
CA VAL A 120 -15.94 -7.72 12.14
C VAL A 120 -15.72 -7.46 10.66
N ILE A 121 -14.46 -7.56 10.21
CA ILE A 121 -14.07 -7.48 8.80
C ILE A 121 -14.06 -8.88 8.21
N THR A 122 -14.76 -9.04 7.08
CA THR A 122 -14.89 -10.31 6.36
C THR A 122 -14.11 -10.32 5.05
N HIS A 123 -13.87 -9.14 4.47
CA HIS A 123 -13.16 -9.01 3.20
C HIS A 123 -12.40 -7.68 3.14
N SER A 124 -11.29 -7.68 2.41
CA SER A 124 -10.52 -6.48 2.11
C SER A 124 -10.21 -6.42 0.62
N GLU A 125 -10.35 -5.24 0.04
CA GLU A 125 -9.80 -4.92 -1.28
C GLU A 125 -8.76 -3.81 -1.13
N VAL A 126 -7.54 -4.06 -1.60
CA VAL A 126 -6.50 -3.04 -1.65
C VAL A 126 -6.05 -2.82 -3.08
N LYS A 127 -6.13 -1.57 -3.54
CA LYS A 127 -5.86 -1.20 -4.93
C LYS A 127 -4.92 0.00 -5.00
N ASN A 128 -3.95 -0.05 -5.91
CA ASN A 128 -3.12 1.08 -6.33
C ASN A 128 -3.23 1.22 -7.85
N ASP A 129 -3.77 2.32 -8.34
CA ASP A 129 -4.12 2.50 -9.77
C ASP A 129 -4.17 3.99 -10.15
N LYS A 130 -4.31 4.28 -11.45
CA LYS A 130 -4.47 5.63 -11.97
C LYS A 130 -5.93 6.08 -11.92
N ILE A 131 -6.12 7.37 -11.64
CA ILE A 131 -7.39 8.07 -11.75
C ILE A 131 -7.70 8.20 -13.25
N ARG A 132 -8.72 7.48 -13.72
CA ARG A 132 -9.23 7.63 -15.08
C ARG A 132 -10.03 8.93 -15.13
N LYS A 133 -9.63 9.84 -16.02
CA LYS A 133 -10.39 11.05 -16.37
C LYS A 133 -11.58 10.71 -17.24
#